data_AF-W6AK59-F1
#
_entry.id   AF-W6AK59-F1
#
_cell.length_a   1.000
_cell.length_b   1.000
_cell.length_c   1.000
_cell.angle_alpha   90.00
_cell.angle_beta   90.00
_cell.angle_gamma   90.00
#
_symmetry.space_group_name_H-M   'P 1'
#
loop_
_entity.id
_entity.type
_entity.pdbx_description
1 polymer ?
#
loop_
_entity_poly.entity_id
_entity_poly.type
_entity_poly.pdbx_seq_one_letter_code
_entity_poly.pdbx_strand_id
1 'polypeptide(L)'
;MIVLNDKKQVLTLKAIFKNDQVNNLVIKENERTTLISEDKTIYVYFEKPLTFKSVYKFITNFTKTNKYNINIDVDSFKKNAEPNSHLFKALAEGLYYSLNKNYSLKTTNKKEEKDVIYNLVHDCPNANNKFIEITTKMEYVNFARILQDTPPNLMYPEIFAKKSRRRS
;
A
#
# COMPACT_ATOMS: atom_id res chain seq x y z
N MET A 1 6.70 -6.95 2.20
CA MET A 1 5.67 -8.01 2.30
C MET A 1 4.36 -7.41 2.80
N ILE A 2 3.20 -7.88 2.34
CA ILE A 2 1.89 -7.47 2.85
C ILE A 2 1.27 -8.68 3.54
N VAL A 3 0.79 -8.50 4.77
CA VAL A 3 0.11 -9.53 5.58
C VAL A 3 -1.21 -8.99 6.09
N LEU A 4 -2.10 -9.89 6.50
CA LEU A 4 -3.44 -9.56 6.95
C LEU A 4 -3.67 -10.21 8.31
N ASN A 5 -3.94 -9.40 9.34
CA ASN A 5 -4.16 -9.81 10.73
C ASN A 5 -3.13 -10.82 11.33
N ASP A 6 -1.94 -10.95 10.73
CA ASP A 6 -1.02 -12.05 11.05
C ASP A 6 0.06 -11.63 12.08
N LYS A 7 0.73 -10.48 11.85
CA LYS A 7 1.83 -10.02 12.70
C LYS A 7 1.62 -8.61 13.19
N LYS A 8 1.33 -8.46 14.49
CA LYS A 8 1.29 -7.15 15.16
C LYS A 8 2.67 -6.51 15.11
N GLN A 9 2.80 -5.46 14.30
CA GLN A 9 3.99 -4.60 14.27
C GLN A 9 3.98 -3.60 15.42
N VAL A 10 5.14 -3.02 15.72
CA VAL A 10 5.29 -2.03 16.81
C VAL A 10 4.59 -0.71 16.48
N LEU A 11 4.63 -0.29 15.21
CA LEU A 11 4.06 0.97 14.75
C LEU A 11 2.72 0.74 14.06
N THR A 12 1.76 1.66 14.26
CA THR A 12 0.44 1.61 13.63
C THR A 12 0.12 2.90 12.89
N LEU A 13 -0.34 2.80 11.64
CA LEU A 13 -0.85 3.92 10.85
C LEU A 13 -2.36 4.03 11.05
N LYS A 14 -2.82 5.20 11.52
CA LYS A 14 -4.24 5.51 11.76
C LYS A 14 -4.65 6.80 11.05
N ALA A 15 -5.80 6.77 10.39
CA ALA A 15 -6.44 7.96 9.84
C ALA A 15 -7.24 8.71 10.89
N ILE A 16 -7.12 10.05 10.88
CA ILE A 16 -7.87 10.97 11.73
C ILE A 16 -8.52 12.07 10.89
N PHE A 17 -9.65 12.57 11.39
CA PHE A 17 -10.47 13.58 10.72
C PHE A 17 -10.73 14.79 11.61
N LYS A 18 -11.31 15.84 11.04
CA LYS A 18 -11.54 17.14 11.70
C LYS A 18 -12.28 17.04 13.05
N ASN A 19 -13.16 16.04 13.20
CA ASN A 19 -13.98 15.85 14.40
C ASN A 19 -13.37 14.89 15.42
N ASP A 20 -12.23 14.26 15.12
CA ASP A 20 -11.58 13.35 16.07
C ASP A 20 -10.83 14.15 17.13
N GLN A 21 -11.12 13.89 18.40
CA GLN A 21 -10.30 14.37 19.52
C GLN A 21 -9.04 13.50 19.60
N VAL A 22 -7.94 14.02 19.05
CA VAL A 22 -6.62 13.39 19.07
C VAL A 22 -5.62 14.35 19.69
N ASN A 23 -4.47 13.79 20.10
CA ASN A 23 -3.35 14.51 20.71
C ASN A 23 -3.06 15.85 19.98
N ASN A 24 -2.93 16.93 20.75
CA ASN A 24 -2.70 18.29 20.23
C ASN A 24 -1.44 18.42 19.38
N LEU A 25 -0.51 17.47 19.49
CA LEU A 25 0.73 17.42 18.72
C LEU A 25 0.54 16.94 17.27
N VAL A 26 -0.65 16.46 16.88
CA VAL A 26 -0.90 16.01 15.50
C VAL A 26 -1.07 17.20 14.57
N ILE A 27 -0.31 17.19 13.47
CA ILE A 27 -0.37 18.23 12.43
C ILE A 27 -1.67 18.05 11.65
N LYS A 28 -2.55 19.05 11.72
CA LYS A 28 -3.87 19.06 11.03
C LYS A 28 -3.76 19.56 9.59
N GLU A 29 -2.72 19.13 8.89
CA GLU A 29 -2.53 19.41 7.46
C GLU A 29 -2.94 18.18 6.64
N ASN A 30 -3.62 18.40 5.52
CA ASN A 30 -4.15 17.31 4.71
C ASN A 30 -3.04 16.38 4.16
N GLU A 31 -3.24 15.08 4.27
CA GLU A 31 -2.31 14.00 3.85
C GLU A 31 -0.95 14.02 4.56
N ARG A 32 -0.77 14.81 5.63
CA ARG A 32 0.44 14.79 6.45
C ARG A 32 0.40 13.66 7.47
N THR A 33 1.55 13.03 7.65
CA THR A 33 1.77 12.02 8.68
C THR A 33 2.54 12.59 9.86
N THR A 34 2.05 12.40 11.08
CA THR A 34 2.74 12.73 12.33
C THR A 34 2.97 11.44 13.11
N LEU A 35 4.23 11.19 13.50
CA LEU A 35 4.56 10.08 14.39
C LEU A 35 4.48 10.56 15.84
N ILE A 36 3.64 9.92 16.64
CA ILE A 36 3.65 10.06 18.10
C ILE A 36 4.36 8.84 18.67
N SER A 37 5.57 9.06 19.18
CA SER A 37 6.44 8.00 19.68
C SER A 37 5.86 7.31 20.91
N GLU A 38 5.17 8.05 21.78
CA GLU A 38 4.52 7.57 23.00
C GLU A 38 3.44 6.52 22.66
N ASP A 39 2.57 6.87 21.71
CA ASP A 39 1.47 6.02 21.24
C ASP A 39 1.93 4.96 20.23
N LYS A 40 3.19 5.00 19.80
CA LYS A 40 3.74 4.20 18.69
C LYS A 40 2.84 4.23 17.46
N THR A 41 2.24 5.39 17.20
CA THR A 41 1.18 5.55 16.19
C THR A 41 1.56 6.68 15.24
N ILE A 42 1.50 6.37 13.95
CA ILE A 42 1.58 7.34 12.87
C ILE A 42 0.14 7.77 12.57
N TYR A 43 -0.17 9.03 12.87
CA TYR A 43 -1.45 9.63 12.53
C TYR A 43 -1.35 10.27 11.16
N VAL A 44 -2.36 10.05 10.32
CA VAL A 44 -2.54 10.79 9.07
C VAL A 44 -3.83 11.60 9.14
N TYR A 45 -3.73 12.89 8.89
CA TYR A 45 -4.90 13.78 8.87
C TYR A 45 -5.49 13.90 7.47
N PHE A 46 -6.81 13.74 7.39
CA PHE A 46 -7.58 13.98 6.17
C PHE A 46 -8.66 15.03 6.43
N GLU A 47 -8.65 16.08 5.62
CA GLU A 47 -9.65 17.15 5.72
C GLU A 47 -10.96 16.79 5.01
N LYS A 48 -10.86 16.04 3.91
CA LYS A 48 -11.99 15.65 3.06
C LYS A 48 -12.36 14.17 3.25
N PRO A 49 -13.60 13.78 2.90
CA PRO A 49 -13.98 12.37 2.83
C PRO A 49 -13.02 11.56 1.96
N LEU A 50 -12.78 10.32 2.38
CA LEU A 50 -11.84 9.45 1.71
C LEU A 50 -12.48 8.81 0.48
N THR A 51 -11.77 8.95 -0.65
CA THR A 51 -12.10 8.32 -1.93
C THR A 51 -11.08 7.24 -2.22
N PHE A 52 -11.41 6.34 -3.16
CA PHE A 52 -10.44 5.36 -3.67
C PHE A 52 -9.13 6.04 -4.12
N LYS A 53 -9.25 7.12 -4.91
CA LYS A 53 -8.10 7.81 -5.52
C LYS A 53 -7.23 8.50 -4.48
N SER A 54 -7.82 9.15 -3.48
CA SER A 54 -7.05 9.84 -2.44
C SER A 54 -6.27 8.84 -1.59
N VAL A 55 -6.90 7.75 -1.15
CA VAL A 55 -6.25 6.72 -0.34
C VAL A 55 -5.17 5.98 -1.14
N TYR A 56 -5.43 5.64 -2.39
CA TYR A 56 -4.44 5.02 -3.27
C TYR A 56 -3.22 5.92 -3.47
N LYS A 57 -3.43 7.21 -3.75
CA LYS A 57 -2.34 8.19 -3.92
C LYS A 57 -1.55 8.36 -2.62
N PHE A 58 -2.24 8.48 -1.49
CA PHE A 58 -1.60 8.61 -0.18
C PHE A 58 -0.72 7.39 0.12
N ILE A 59 -1.27 6.17 0.03
CA ILE A 59 -0.53 4.97 0.43
C ILE A 59 0.67 4.70 -0.49
N THR A 60 0.55 4.98 -1.80
CA THR A 60 1.66 4.86 -2.75
C THR A 60 2.76 5.88 -2.51
N ASN A 61 2.45 7.06 -1.97
CA ASN A 61 3.46 8.03 -1.58
C ASN A 61 4.07 7.70 -0.23
N PHE A 62 3.25 7.31 0.73
CA PHE A 62 3.68 6.91 2.07
C PHE A 62 4.64 5.72 2.03
N THR A 63 4.36 4.69 1.22
CA THR A 63 5.25 3.52 1.06
C THR A 63 6.60 3.86 0.43
N LYS A 64 6.68 4.90 -0.41
CA LYS A 64 7.96 5.37 -0.97
C LYS A 64 8.87 5.96 0.09
N THR A 65 8.33 6.62 1.10
CA THR A 65 9.10 7.27 2.17
C THR A 65 9.28 6.37 3.39
N ASN A 66 8.31 5.50 3.68
CA ASN A 66 8.33 4.63 4.84
C ASN A 66 9.45 3.58 4.78
N LYS A 67 10.09 3.33 5.92
CA LYS A 67 11.14 2.32 6.13
C LYS A 67 10.82 1.35 7.27
N TYR A 68 9.71 1.55 7.98
CA TYR A 68 9.37 0.77 9.17
C TYR A 68 8.29 -0.27 8.86
N ASN A 69 8.35 -1.41 9.56
CA ASN A 69 7.25 -2.36 9.59
C ASN A 69 6.07 -1.71 10.33
N ILE A 70 4.90 -1.69 9.68
CA ILE A 70 3.73 -1.00 10.23
C ILE A 70 2.48 -1.86 10.13
N ASN A 71 1.61 -1.70 11.13
CA ASN A 71 0.21 -2.04 11.01
C ASN A 71 -0.52 -0.88 10.32
N ILE A 72 -1.44 -1.17 9.42
CA ILE A 72 -2.35 -0.18 8.85
C ILE A 72 -3.73 -0.51 9.38
N ASP A 73 -4.28 0.36 10.20
CA ASP A 73 -5.62 0.23 10.77
C ASP A 73 -6.65 0.59 9.69
N VAL A 74 -7.16 -0.40 8.97
CA VAL A 74 -8.12 -0.19 7.87
C VAL A 74 -9.41 0.45 8.37
N ASP A 75 -9.83 0.14 9.59
CA ASP A 75 -11.09 0.62 10.14
C ASP A 75 -11.03 2.11 10.46
N SER A 76 -9.86 2.64 10.83
CA SER A 76 -9.65 4.09 10.93
C SER A 76 -9.92 4.83 9.61
N PHE A 77 -9.53 4.25 8.46
CA PHE A 77 -9.79 4.86 7.14
C PHE A 77 -11.27 4.77 6.74
N LYS A 78 -12.06 3.83 7.28
CA LYS A 78 -13.48 3.71 6.94
C LYS A 78 -14.36 4.80 7.55
N LYS A 79 -13.94 5.42 8.66
CA LYS A 79 -14.77 6.33 9.46
C LYS A 79 -15.35 7.52 8.69
N ASN A 80 -14.59 8.08 7.76
CA ASN A 80 -15.01 9.23 6.93
C ASN A 80 -14.91 8.91 5.43
N ALA A 81 -15.26 7.68 5.07
CA ALA A 81 -15.20 7.19 3.70
C ALA A 81 -16.45 7.59 2.90
N GLU A 82 -16.29 7.94 1.62
CA GLU A 82 -17.46 8.07 0.74
C GLU A 82 -18.15 6.71 0.54
N PRO A 83 -19.48 6.69 0.28
CA PRO A 83 -20.18 5.47 -0.11
C PRO A 83 -19.50 4.81 -1.32
N ASN A 84 -19.34 3.49 -1.30
CA ASN A 84 -18.69 2.72 -2.38
C ASN A 84 -17.23 3.11 -2.70
N SER A 85 -16.54 3.76 -1.77
CA SER A 85 -15.13 4.17 -1.95
C SER A 85 -14.12 3.02 -2.03
N HIS A 86 -14.53 1.77 -1.78
CA HIS A 86 -13.71 0.55 -1.86
C HIS A 86 -12.32 0.69 -1.20
N LEU A 87 -12.23 1.36 -0.03
CA LEU A 87 -10.95 1.77 0.57
C LEU A 87 -9.98 0.62 0.86
N PHE A 88 -10.50 -0.54 1.28
CA PHE A 88 -9.66 -1.73 1.49
C PHE A 88 -8.90 -2.10 0.21
N LYS A 89 -9.59 -2.05 -0.94
CA LYS A 89 -9.00 -2.30 -2.25
C LYS A 89 -7.98 -1.22 -2.60
N ALA A 90 -8.28 0.06 -2.34
CA ALA A 90 -7.34 1.16 -2.58
C ALA A 90 -6.04 1.00 -1.77
N LEU A 91 -6.14 0.63 -0.49
CA LEU A 91 -5.00 0.39 0.39
C LEU A 91 -4.17 -0.79 -0.13
N ALA A 92 -4.80 -1.96 -0.32
CA ALA A 92 -4.10 -3.16 -0.74
C ALA A 92 -3.48 -3.01 -2.15
N GLU A 93 -4.22 -2.53 -3.14
CA GLU A 93 -3.71 -2.30 -4.49
C GLU A 93 -2.57 -1.28 -4.50
N GLY A 94 -2.70 -0.19 -3.73
CA GLY A 94 -1.65 0.83 -3.63
C GLY A 94 -0.36 0.29 -2.99
N LEU A 95 -0.48 -0.53 -1.95
CA LEU A 95 0.67 -1.21 -1.34
C LEU A 95 1.35 -2.14 -2.35
N TYR A 96 0.58 -3.03 -3.00
CA TYR A 96 1.12 -3.96 -4.00
C TYR A 96 1.76 -3.25 -5.19
N TYR A 97 1.14 -2.16 -5.65
CA TYR A 97 1.67 -1.38 -6.76
C TYR A 97 3.00 -0.72 -6.40
N SER A 98 3.12 -0.16 -5.20
CA SER A 98 4.31 0.57 -4.78
C SER A 98 5.46 -0.32 -4.31
N LEU A 99 5.14 -1.51 -3.78
CA LEU A 99 6.16 -2.50 -3.40
C LEU A 99 6.74 -3.25 -4.60
N ASN A 100 6.05 -3.23 -5.75
CA ASN A 100 6.56 -3.89 -6.94
C ASN A 100 7.85 -3.23 -7.45
N LYS A 101 8.85 -4.06 -7.74
CA LYS A 101 10.11 -3.64 -8.32
C LYS A 101 9.91 -3.37 -9.80
N ASN A 102 9.96 -2.10 -10.21
CA ASN A 102 10.00 -1.76 -11.63
C ASN A 102 11.33 -2.25 -12.21
N TYR A 103 11.29 -2.72 -13.46
CA TYR A 103 12.51 -3.06 -14.18
C TYR A 103 13.34 -1.78 -14.40
N SER A 104 14.59 -1.77 -13.96
CA SER A 104 15.49 -0.63 -14.14
C SER A 104 16.93 -1.08 -14.34
N LEU A 105 17.58 -0.52 -15.36
CA LEU A 105 18.99 -0.74 -15.68
C LEU A 105 19.92 0.30 -15.05
N LYS A 106 19.38 1.24 -14.24
CA LYS A 106 20.17 2.30 -13.62
C LYS A 106 21.07 1.73 -12.51
N THR A 107 22.38 1.79 -12.72
CA THR A 107 23.41 1.32 -11.77
C THR A 107 23.49 2.15 -10.50
N THR A 108 23.18 3.44 -10.57
CA THR A 108 23.21 4.40 -9.44
C THR A 108 21.99 4.37 -8.52
N ASN A 109 20.91 3.69 -8.93
CA ASN A 109 19.64 3.63 -8.18
C ASN A 109 19.18 2.18 -7.99
N LYS A 110 20.06 1.33 -7.46
CA LYS A 110 19.59 0.09 -6.82
C LYS A 110 18.82 0.50 -5.58
N LYS A 111 17.51 0.77 -5.73
CA LYS A 111 16.61 0.84 -4.58
C LYS A 111 16.77 -0.48 -3.82
N GLU A 112 17.41 -0.41 -2.66
CA GLU A 112 17.52 -1.54 -1.75
C GLU A 112 16.13 -2.11 -1.53
N GLU A 113 16.05 -3.43 -1.50
CA GLU A 113 14.79 -4.13 -1.26
C GLU A 113 14.30 -3.72 0.12
N LYS A 114 13.18 -2.98 0.13
CA LYS A 114 12.52 -2.62 1.36
C LYS A 114 11.87 -3.90 1.88
N ASP A 115 12.55 -4.60 2.78
CA ASP A 115 11.99 -5.69 3.60
C ASP A 115 11.01 -5.15 4.66
N VAL A 116 10.09 -4.29 4.21
CA VAL A 116 9.08 -3.69 5.04
C VAL A 116 7.84 -4.55 5.02
N ILE A 117 7.37 -4.93 6.20
CA ILE A 117 6.14 -5.68 6.42
C ILE A 117 5.01 -4.69 6.70
N TYR A 118 3.99 -4.73 5.85
CA TYR A 118 2.74 -3.98 6.04
C TYR A 118 1.66 -4.97 6.48
N ASN A 119 1.17 -4.82 7.70
CA ASN A 119 0.08 -5.64 8.23
C ASN A 119 -1.23 -4.85 8.13
N LEU A 120 -2.16 -5.28 7.27
CA LEU A 120 -3.49 -4.71 7.19
C LEU A 120 -4.33 -5.26 8.35
N VAL A 121 -4.64 -4.40 9.32
CA VAL A 121 -5.48 -4.74 10.47
C VAL A 121 -6.92 -4.34 10.17
N HIS A 122 -7.83 -5.29 10.26
CA HIS A 122 -9.26 -5.05 10.03
C HIS A 122 -10.14 -6.01 10.84
N ASP A 123 -11.40 -5.63 11.05
CA ASP A 123 -12.42 -6.47 11.70
C ASP A 123 -13.37 -7.20 10.70
N CYS A 124 -13.24 -6.96 9.40
CA CYS A 124 -14.18 -7.51 8.42
C CYS A 124 -13.92 -9.02 8.09
N PRO A 125 -14.92 -9.93 8.23
CA PRO A 125 -14.74 -11.35 7.94
C PRO A 125 -14.43 -11.65 6.46
N ASN A 126 -15.05 -10.92 5.54
CA ASN A 126 -14.91 -11.13 4.09
C ASN A 126 -13.63 -10.54 3.49
N ALA A 127 -12.77 -9.91 4.30
CA ALA A 127 -11.57 -9.26 3.81
C ALA A 127 -10.53 -10.25 3.27
N ASN A 128 -10.46 -11.47 3.82
CA ASN A 128 -9.53 -12.51 3.35
C ASN A 128 -9.77 -12.86 1.87
N ASN A 129 -11.02 -13.12 1.49
CA ASN A 129 -11.37 -13.46 0.11
C ASN A 129 -11.03 -12.32 -0.84
N LYS A 130 -11.35 -11.08 -0.45
CA LYS A 130 -11.00 -9.88 -1.22
C LYS A 130 -9.49 -9.67 -1.30
N PHE A 131 -8.76 -9.96 -0.24
CA PHE A 131 -7.32 -9.84 -0.20
C PHE A 131 -6.65 -10.81 -1.17
N ILE A 132 -7.11 -12.07 -1.21
CA ILE A 132 -6.64 -13.08 -2.17
C ILE A 132 -6.92 -12.61 -3.60
N GLU A 133 -8.16 -12.15 -3.88
CA GLU A 133 -8.53 -11.62 -5.20
C GLU A 133 -7.61 -10.47 -5.64
N ILE A 134 -7.39 -9.49 -4.75
CA ILE A 134 -6.53 -8.34 -5.01
C ILE A 134 -5.08 -8.79 -5.23
N THR A 135 -4.59 -9.72 -4.42
CA THR A 135 -3.23 -10.25 -4.54
C THR A 135 -3.02 -10.87 -5.91
N THR A 136 -3.89 -11.81 -6.31
CA THR A 136 -3.88 -12.44 -7.62
C THR A 136 -3.95 -11.40 -8.74
N LYS A 137 -4.89 -10.45 -8.66
CA LYS A 137 -5.01 -9.37 -9.65
C LYS A 137 -3.72 -8.56 -9.77
N MET A 138 -3.15 -8.15 -8.65
CA MET A 138 -1.96 -7.31 -8.64
C MET A 138 -0.71 -8.04 -9.12
N GLU A 139 -0.62 -9.35 -8.92
CA GLU A 139 0.44 -10.18 -9.52
C GLU A 139 0.40 -10.15 -11.05
N TYR A 140 -0.79 -10.24 -11.66
CA TYR A 140 -0.94 -10.13 -13.12
C TYR A 140 -0.65 -8.72 -13.62
N VAL A 141 -1.14 -7.69 -12.92
CA VAL A 141 -0.85 -6.29 -13.27
C VAL A 141 0.65 -6.01 -13.22
N ASN A 142 1.32 -6.43 -12.14
CA ASN A 142 2.76 -6.24 -11.98
C ASN A 142 3.56 -7.07 -12.98
N PHE A 143 3.10 -8.26 -13.35
CA PHE A 143 3.69 -9.04 -14.42
C PHE A 143 3.60 -8.31 -15.78
N ALA A 144 2.42 -7.81 -16.14
CA ALA A 144 2.24 -7.03 -17.36
C ALA A 144 3.15 -5.79 -17.39
N ARG A 145 3.31 -5.11 -16.26
CA ARG A 145 4.26 -3.98 -16.12
C ARG A 145 5.70 -4.40 -16.36
N ILE A 146 6.15 -5.53 -15.80
CA ILE A 146 7.49 -6.06 -16.05
C ILE A 146 7.68 -6.37 -17.54
N LEU A 147 6.68 -6.93 -18.21
CA LEU A 147 6.74 -7.18 -19.65
C LEU A 147 6.88 -5.90 -20.46
N GLN A 148 6.13 -4.85 -20.09
CA GLN A 148 6.16 -3.54 -20.76
C GLN A 148 7.46 -2.76 -20.48
N ASP A 149 7.96 -2.79 -19.24
CA ASP A 149 9.16 -2.06 -18.82
C ASP A 149 10.46 -2.71 -19.31
N THR A 150 10.44 -4.01 -19.66
CA THR A 150 11.64 -4.69 -20.16
C THR A 150 11.90 -4.28 -21.62
N PRO A 151 13.10 -3.77 -21.95
CA PRO A 151 13.39 -3.32 -23.30
C PRO A 151 13.41 -4.49 -24.29
N PRO A 152 13.11 -4.23 -25.58
CA PRO A 152 12.90 -5.28 -26.59
C PRO A 152 14.15 -6.14 -26.85
N ASN A 153 15.35 -5.61 -26.62
CA ASN A 153 16.60 -6.36 -26.74
C ASN A 153 16.78 -7.44 -25.65
N LEU A 154 16.09 -7.30 -24.51
CA LEU A 154 16.11 -8.26 -23.40
C LEU A 154 14.80 -9.07 -23.30
N MET A 155 13.73 -8.61 -23.95
CA MET A 155 12.43 -9.28 -24.03
C MET A 155 12.12 -9.70 -25.48
N TYR A 156 12.97 -10.55 -26.05
CA TYR A 156 12.72 -11.14 -27.36
C TYR A 156 11.67 -12.28 -27.28
N PRO A 157 11.05 -12.68 -28.43
CA PRO A 157 9.87 -13.56 -28.44
C PRO A 157 10.03 -14.87 -27.65
N GLU A 158 11.22 -15.47 -27.64
CA GLU A 158 11.49 -16.70 -26.88
C GLU A 158 11.42 -16.47 -25.36
N ILE A 159 12.03 -15.38 -24.85
CA ILE A 159 11.96 -15.03 -23.43
C ILE A 159 10.53 -14.66 -23.03
N PHE A 160 9.81 -13.96 -23.91
CA PHE A 160 8.40 -13.63 -23.70
C PHE A 160 7.56 -14.91 -23.58
N ALA A 161 7.67 -15.83 -24.55
CA ALA A 161 6.95 -17.11 -24.52
C ALA A 161 7.28 -17.93 -23.28
N LYS A 162 8.56 -17.98 -22.87
CA LYS A 162 9.00 -18.67 -21.65
C LYS A 162 8.42 -18.05 -20.38
N LYS A 163 8.34 -16.72 -20.29
CA LYS A 163 7.73 -16.03 -19.14
C LYS A 163 6.22 -16.26 -19.09
N SER A 164 5.53 -16.23 -20.22
CA SER A 164 4.09 -16.48 -20.30
C SER A 164 3.72 -17.92 -19.94
N ARG A 165 4.52 -18.90 -20.38
CA ARG A 165 4.27 -20.34 -20.13
C ARG A 165 4.56 -20.79 -18.70
N ARG A 166 5.37 -20.04 -17.93
CA ARG A 166 5.68 -20.35 -16.51
C ARG A 166 4.56 -19.96 -15.54
N ARG A 167 3.54 -19.23 -16.00
CA ARG A 167 2.44 -18.72 -15.17
C ARG A 167 1.05 -19.22 -15.60
N SER A 168 0.97 -19.97 -16.70
CA SER A 168 -0.20 -20.78 -17.09
C SER A 168 -0.16 -22.13 -16.39
#